data_AF-A0A356SDK5-F1
#
_entry.id   AF-A0A356SDK5-F1
#
_cell.length_a   1.000
_cell.length_b   1.000
_cell.length_c   1.000
_cell.angle_alpha   90.00
_cell.angle_beta   90.00
_cell.angle_gamma   90.00
#
_symmetry.space_group_name_H-M   'P 1'
#
loop_
_entity.id
_entity.type
_entity.pdbx_description
1 polymer ?
#
loop_
_entity_poly.entity_id
_entity_poly.type
_entity_poly.pdbx_seq_one_letter_code
_entity_poly.pdbx_strand_id
1 'polypeptide(L)'
;LDWLADNWLFGLEAQQFQNITDDLSDNYKRLPQISAIWRGNEMIGPLAPIIQLQAANFDTDADKVTGQRLYQELGLTLPMTRDYGFLNTSVSYRAIDYRLKSPDSNQSWEASVDSWVTRIEGGLEFERQTTLFGTSFIQTLEPRVQYLYASYDDHSGIPDFDSAELTFSYRQLFRATRFSGYDRLADANQLSLGVTSRLVDPKSGIERVSASIGQVINFRDQRVRLSERDAAL
;
A
#
# COMPACT_ATOMS: atom_id res chain seq x y z
N LEU A 1 3.29 20.61 3.52
CA LEU A 1 4.66 20.97 3.98
C LEU A 1 5.33 19.67 4.32
N ASP A 2 6.43 19.36 3.65
CA ASP A 2 7.19 18.15 3.91
C ASP A 2 8.56 18.53 4.45
N TRP A 3 9.00 17.84 5.49
CA TRP A 3 10.33 17.98 6.06
C TRP A 3 11.02 16.62 6.04
N LEU A 4 12.12 16.55 5.29
CA LEU A 4 12.98 15.37 5.20
C LEU A 4 14.14 15.52 6.17
N ALA A 5 14.14 14.68 7.20
CA ALA A 5 15.28 14.46 8.09
C ALA A 5 16.08 13.22 7.62
N ASP A 6 17.15 12.87 8.33
CA ASP A 6 18.06 11.79 7.93
C ASP A 6 17.35 10.45 7.68
N ASN A 7 16.43 10.07 8.58
CA ASN A 7 15.69 8.81 8.49
C ASN A 7 14.16 8.97 8.42
N TRP A 8 13.67 10.20 8.54
CA TRP A 8 12.24 10.48 8.68
C TRP A 8 11.76 11.45 7.61
N LEU A 9 10.58 11.16 7.07
CA LEU A 9 9.79 12.12 6.32
C LEU A 9 8.60 12.53 7.18
N PHE A 10 8.56 13.79 7.57
CA PHE A 10 7.42 14.40 8.25
C PHE A 10 6.58 15.19 7.25
N GLY A 11 5.26 15.01 7.32
CA GLY A 11 4.31 15.72 6.48
C GLY A 11 3.28 16.47 7.30
N LEU A 12 2.95 17.68 6.88
CA LEU A 12 1.80 18.45 7.35
C LEU A 12 0.99 18.92 6.14
N GLU A 13 -0.25 18.46 6.03
CA GLU A 13 -1.14 18.74 4.92
C GLU A 13 -2.46 19.32 5.42
N ALA A 14 -2.97 20.29 4.67
CA ALA A 14 -4.34 20.80 4.81
C ALA A 14 -4.95 20.78 3.41
N GLN A 15 -6.03 20.04 3.22
CA GLN A 15 -6.65 19.86 1.91
C GLN A 15 -8.16 20.00 1.99
N GLN A 16 -8.70 20.71 1.01
CA GLN A 16 -10.14 20.81 0.73
C GLN A 16 -10.33 20.75 -0.78
N PHE A 17 -11.43 20.14 -1.21
CA PHE A 17 -11.88 20.13 -2.59
C PHE A 17 -13.08 21.06 -2.76
N GLN A 18 -13.16 21.74 -3.89
CA GLN A 18 -14.34 22.51 -4.29
C GLN A 18 -14.95 21.84 -5.52
N ASN A 19 -16.22 21.45 -5.41
CA ASN A 19 -16.95 20.86 -6.52
C ASN A 19 -17.36 21.91 -7.53
N ILE A 20 -17.32 21.54 -8.81
CA ILE A 20 -17.68 22.40 -9.94
C ILE A 20 -19.20 22.32 -10.23
N THR A 21 -19.90 21.38 -9.61
CA THR A 21 -21.33 21.13 -9.77
C THR A 21 -22.00 20.99 -8.42
N ASP A 22 -23.16 21.61 -8.26
CA ASP A 22 -23.89 21.71 -6.98
C ASP A 22 -24.48 20.36 -6.49
N ASP A 23 -24.52 19.34 -7.36
CA ASP A 23 -25.08 17.99 -7.08
C ASP A 23 -24.03 16.99 -6.52
N LEU A 24 -22.80 17.45 -6.26
CA LEU A 24 -21.68 16.59 -5.83
C LEU A 24 -21.05 17.05 -4.50
N SER A 25 -21.82 17.63 -3.57
CA SER A 25 -21.32 18.27 -2.33
C SER A 25 -20.76 17.34 -1.25
N ASP A 26 -20.13 16.23 -1.63
CA ASP A 26 -19.97 15.05 -0.79
C ASP A 26 -18.53 14.75 -0.31
N ASN A 27 -17.59 15.63 -0.63
CA ASN A 27 -16.17 15.40 -0.38
C ASN A 27 -15.72 15.78 1.03
N TYR A 28 -14.87 14.95 1.62
CA TYR A 28 -14.20 15.29 2.87
C TYR A 28 -13.07 16.32 2.69
N LYS A 29 -12.87 17.08 3.76
CA LYS A 29 -11.74 17.98 4.00
C LYS A 29 -10.80 17.30 4.99
N ARG A 30 -9.48 17.49 4.80
CA ARG A 30 -8.43 16.97 5.68
C ARG A 30 -7.72 18.14 6.34
N LEU A 31 -8.10 18.46 7.59
CA LEU A 31 -7.73 19.71 8.26
C LEU A 31 -7.47 19.49 9.76
N PRO A 32 -6.20 19.30 10.20
CA PRO A 32 -5.01 18.99 9.43
C PRO A 32 -4.79 17.47 9.28
N GLN A 33 -3.85 17.10 8.42
CA GLN A 33 -3.22 15.79 8.38
C GLN A 33 -1.74 15.91 8.70
N ILE A 34 -1.27 15.11 9.66
CA ILE A 34 0.13 15.01 10.07
C ILE A 34 0.59 13.58 9.81
N SER A 35 1.77 13.43 9.23
CA SER A 35 2.38 12.11 9.00
C SER A 35 3.85 12.07 9.43
N ALA A 36 4.28 10.91 9.88
CA ALA A 36 5.68 10.59 10.12
C ALA A 36 5.97 9.22 9.52
N ILE A 37 6.89 9.16 8.56
CA ILE A 37 7.24 7.94 7.83
C ILE A 37 8.74 7.71 7.98
N TRP A 38 9.12 6.54 8.47
CA TRP A 38 10.51 6.11 8.43
C TRP A 38 10.90 5.78 6.98
N ARG A 39 11.89 6.51 6.46
CA ARG A 39 12.45 6.35 5.10
C ARG A 39 13.96 6.13 5.08
N GLY A 40 14.58 6.11 6.26
CA GLY A 40 16.02 5.92 6.41
C GLY A 40 16.47 4.50 6.11
N ASN A 41 17.78 4.36 5.89
CA ASN A 41 18.46 3.08 5.69
C ASN A 41 19.11 2.55 6.98
N GLU A 42 18.88 3.22 8.11
CA GLU A 42 19.36 2.74 9.41
C GLU A 42 18.67 1.42 9.79
N MET A 43 19.49 0.47 10.23
CA MET A 43 19.09 -0.89 10.55
C MET A 43 19.18 -1.13 12.06
N ILE A 44 18.26 -1.93 12.61
CA ILE A 44 18.33 -2.49 13.96
C ILE A 44 18.95 -3.88 13.86
N GLY A 45 20.29 -3.93 13.93
CA GLY A 45 21.03 -5.17 13.61
C GLY A 45 20.81 -5.56 12.14
N PRO A 46 20.34 -6.78 11.83
CA PRO A 46 20.02 -7.17 10.45
C PRO A 46 18.61 -6.74 10.00
N LEU A 47 17.84 -6.03 10.82
CA LEU A 47 16.43 -5.73 10.56
C LEU A 47 16.23 -4.27 10.14
N ALA A 48 15.50 -4.05 9.05
CA ALA A 48 15.05 -2.73 8.62
C ALA A 48 13.69 -2.42 9.27
N PRO A 49 13.55 -1.30 10.00
CA PRO A 49 12.28 -0.94 10.61
C PRO A 49 11.26 -0.45 9.57
N ILE A 50 9.99 -0.77 9.83
CA ILE A 50 8.82 -0.22 9.14
C ILE A 50 8.10 0.63 10.18
N ILE A 51 8.08 1.94 9.98
CA ILE A 51 7.32 2.83 10.86
C ILE A 51 6.57 3.85 10.00
N GLN A 52 5.26 3.86 10.16
CA GLN A 52 4.40 4.87 9.56
C GLN A 52 3.30 5.27 10.54
N LEU A 53 3.21 6.56 10.80
CA LEU A 53 2.20 7.16 11.66
C LEU A 53 1.46 8.24 10.87
N GLN A 54 0.15 8.31 11.03
CA GLN A 54 -0.64 9.40 10.48
C GLN A 54 -1.78 9.78 11.43
N ALA A 55 -1.90 11.06 11.75
CA ALA A 55 -3.06 11.61 12.41
C ALA A 55 -3.79 12.55 11.44
N ALA A 56 -5.09 12.38 11.27
CA ALA A 56 -5.91 13.19 10.37
C ALA A 56 -7.22 13.60 11.04
N ASN A 57 -7.66 14.82 10.78
CA ASN A 57 -9.00 15.29 11.12
C ASN A 57 -9.81 15.49 9.84
N PHE A 58 -10.92 14.76 9.75
CA PHE A 58 -11.84 14.72 8.63
C PHE A 58 -13.09 15.51 8.94
N ASP A 59 -13.42 16.44 8.04
CA ASP A 59 -14.58 17.31 8.17
C ASP A 59 -15.31 17.39 6.81
N THR A 60 -16.57 17.78 6.81
CA THR A 60 -17.37 17.92 5.59
C THR A 60 -18.50 18.93 5.78
N ASP A 61 -18.92 19.58 4.70
CA ASP A 61 -20.10 20.46 4.72
C ASP A 61 -21.41 19.66 4.48
N ALA A 62 -21.29 18.36 4.17
CA ALA A 62 -22.42 17.44 4.02
C ALA A 62 -22.85 16.82 5.35
N ASP A 63 -24.06 16.28 5.36
CA ASP A 63 -24.65 15.57 6.49
C ASP A 63 -24.05 14.15 6.62
N LYS A 64 -22.75 14.07 6.92
CA LYS A 64 -21.97 12.83 7.00
C LYS A 64 -21.16 12.74 8.29
N VAL A 65 -20.75 11.52 8.64
CA VAL A 65 -19.89 11.27 9.80
C VAL A 65 -18.57 12.02 9.63
N THR A 66 -18.15 12.75 10.66
CA THR A 66 -16.85 13.43 10.72
C THR A 66 -16.01 12.83 11.84
N GLY A 67 -14.72 13.15 11.92
CA GLY A 67 -13.92 12.65 13.02
C GLY A 67 -12.42 12.72 12.85
N GLN A 68 -11.74 12.13 13.82
CA GLN A 68 -10.28 12.04 13.88
C GLN A 68 -9.86 10.59 13.68
N ARG A 69 -8.77 10.38 12.95
CA ARG A 69 -8.15 9.08 12.72
C ARG A 69 -6.69 9.11 13.12
N LEU A 70 -6.24 8.08 13.82
CA LEU A 70 -4.84 7.76 14.04
C LEU A 70 -4.52 6.42 13.38
N TYR A 71 -3.72 6.44 12.32
CA TYR A 71 -3.15 5.24 11.69
C TYR A 71 -1.74 4.99 12.18
N GLN A 72 -1.43 3.72 12.44
CA GLN A 72 -0.13 3.26 12.89
C GLN A 72 0.24 1.98 12.13
N GLU A 73 1.45 1.93 11.59
CA GLU A 73 2.07 0.72 11.06
C GLU A 73 3.49 0.60 11.61
N LEU A 74 3.72 -0.47 12.37
CA LEU A 74 4.98 -0.75 13.04
C LEU A 74 5.43 -2.16 12.67
N GLY A 75 6.69 -2.32 12.27
CA GLY A 75 7.17 -3.62 11.84
C GLY A 75 8.66 -3.67 11.58
N LEU A 76 9.09 -4.84 11.12
CA LEU A 76 10.49 -5.15 10.83
C LEU A 76 10.56 -5.97 9.55
N THR A 77 11.59 -5.71 8.75
CA THR A 77 11.97 -6.51 7.58
C THR A 77 13.36 -7.09 7.78
N LEU A 78 13.52 -8.36 7.50
CA LEU A 78 14.82 -9.02 7.31
C LEU A 78 15.12 -9.08 5.81
N PRO A 79 15.94 -8.17 5.28
CA PRO A 79 16.36 -8.21 3.88
C PRO A 79 17.54 -9.15 3.68
N MET A 80 17.44 -10.03 2.69
CA MET A 80 18.55 -10.89 2.24
C MET A 80 18.77 -10.65 0.75
N THR A 81 19.91 -10.05 0.39
CA THR A 81 20.24 -9.72 -0.99
C THR A 81 21.51 -10.44 -1.44
N ARG A 82 21.50 -10.89 -2.70
CA ARG A 82 22.63 -11.49 -3.42
C ARG A 82 22.66 -10.90 -4.83
N ASP A 83 23.77 -11.09 -5.55
CA ASP A 83 23.92 -10.56 -6.91
C ASP A 83 22.92 -11.17 -7.91
N TYR A 84 22.35 -12.33 -7.61
CA TYR A 84 21.40 -13.04 -8.45
C TYR A 84 19.94 -12.96 -7.97
N GLY A 85 19.66 -12.19 -6.91
CA GLY A 85 18.31 -12.08 -6.37
C GLY A 85 18.20 -11.64 -4.92
N PHE A 86 16.99 -11.74 -4.38
CA PHE A 86 16.69 -11.31 -3.01
C PHE A 86 15.60 -12.16 -2.36
N LEU A 87 15.55 -12.10 -1.03
CA LEU A 87 14.48 -12.60 -0.18
C LEU A 87 14.26 -11.62 0.97
N ASN A 88 13.08 -11.03 1.05
CA ASN A 88 12.65 -10.11 2.09
C ASN A 88 11.55 -10.76 2.91
N THR A 89 11.75 -10.88 4.22
CA THR A 89 10.73 -11.34 5.16
C THR A 89 10.34 -10.19 6.07
N SER A 90 9.08 -9.80 6.04
CA SER A 90 8.55 -8.68 6.81
C SER A 90 7.40 -9.13 7.71
N VAL A 91 7.37 -8.59 8.93
CA VAL A 91 6.22 -8.67 9.82
C VAL A 91 5.90 -7.25 10.30
N SER A 92 4.64 -6.84 10.19
CA SER A 92 4.16 -5.56 10.72
C SER A 92 2.80 -5.71 11.40
N TYR A 93 2.53 -4.79 12.30
CA TYR A 93 1.24 -4.57 12.94
C TYR A 93 0.69 -3.24 12.44
N ARG A 94 -0.57 -3.24 12.02
CA ARG A 94 -1.32 -2.06 11.57
C ARG A 94 -2.48 -1.84 12.51
N ALA A 95 -2.73 -0.61 12.91
CA ALA A 95 -3.88 -0.23 13.70
C ALA A 95 -4.45 1.11 13.20
N ILE A 96 -5.77 1.23 13.27
CA ILE A 96 -6.47 2.47 13.04
C ILE A 96 -7.40 2.73 14.23
N ASP A 97 -7.22 3.87 14.87
CA ASP A 97 -8.08 4.34 15.94
C ASP A 97 -8.87 5.56 15.46
N TYR A 98 -10.18 5.56 15.72
CA TYR A 98 -11.07 6.65 15.36
C TYR A 98 -11.77 7.24 16.57
N ARG A 99 -11.98 8.56 16.50
CA ARG A 99 -13.01 9.27 17.26
C ARG A 99 -13.96 9.92 16.27
N LEU A 100 -15.15 9.34 16.15
CA LEU A 100 -16.14 9.71 15.15
C LEU A 100 -17.26 10.53 15.78
N LYS A 101 -17.95 11.28 14.94
CA LYS A 101 -19.03 12.17 15.32
C LYS A 101 -20.17 12.08 14.32
N SER A 102 -21.38 11.85 14.86
CA SER A 102 -22.59 11.71 14.06
C SER A 102 -23.01 13.09 13.54
N PRO A 103 -23.48 13.17 12.28
CA PRO A 103 -23.99 14.42 11.73
C PRO A 103 -25.27 14.89 12.42
N ASP A 104 -26.24 13.99 12.62
CA ASP A 104 -27.57 14.32 13.16
C ASP A 104 -27.62 14.58 14.67
N SER A 105 -27.03 13.67 15.46
CA SER A 105 -27.18 13.65 16.92
C SER A 105 -26.06 14.35 17.67
N ASN A 106 -25.00 14.75 16.94
CA ASN A 106 -23.74 15.24 17.51
C ASN A 106 -23.11 14.27 18.54
N GLN A 107 -23.53 13.00 18.53
CA GLN A 107 -22.99 11.94 19.38
C GLN A 107 -21.63 11.52 18.87
N SER A 108 -20.69 11.32 19.79
CA SER A 108 -19.36 10.77 19.47
C SER A 108 -19.25 9.32 19.89
N TRP A 109 -18.49 8.54 19.12
CA TRP A 109 -18.10 7.18 19.46
C TRP A 109 -16.67 6.91 19.02
N GLU A 110 -16.10 5.84 19.54
CA GLU A 110 -14.76 5.38 19.19
C GLU A 110 -14.88 4.05 18.44
N ALA A 111 -13.99 3.86 17.46
CA ALA A 111 -13.90 2.62 16.68
C ALA A 111 -12.42 2.32 16.44
N SER A 112 -12.06 1.05 16.45
CA SER A 112 -10.68 0.62 16.25
C SER A 112 -10.66 -0.63 15.41
N VAL A 113 -9.68 -0.73 14.50
CA VAL A 113 -9.40 -1.95 13.74
C VAL A 113 -7.91 -2.19 13.67
N ASP A 114 -7.52 -3.46 13.66
CA ASP A 114 -6.12 -3.83 13.56
C ASP A 114 -5.84 -5.03 12.65
N SER A 115 -4.58 -5.16 12.23
CA SER A 115 -4.15 -6.26 11.38
C SER A 115 -2.68 -6.58 11.57
N TRP A 116 -2.38 -7.86 11.82
CA TRP A 116 -1.04 -8.42 11.68
C TRP A 116 -0.80 -8.78 10.23
N VAL A 117 0.32 -8.30 9.68
CA VAL A 117 0.71 -8.50 8.29
C VAL A 117 2.06 -9.22 8.25
N THR A 118 2.09 -10.36 7.54
CA THR A 118 3.32 -11.07 7.22
C THR A 118 3.50 -11.08 5.71
N ARG A 119 4.70 -10.69 5.25
CA ARG A 119 5.04 -10.61 3.84
C ARG A 119 6.36 -11.31 3.59
N ILE A 120 6.36 -12.31 2.73
CA ILE A 120 7.59 -12.97 2.26
C ILE A 120 7.68 -12.73 0.77
N GLU A 121 8.70 -12.02 0.34
CA GLU A 121 8.88 -11.62 -1.05
C GLU A 121 10.27 -12.06 -1.53
N GLY A 122 10.33 -12.74 -2.67
CA GLY A 122 11.59 -13.14 -3.27
C GLY A 122 11.61 -12.89 -4.76
N GLY A 123 12.81 -12.69 -5.29
CA GLY A 123 13.04 -12.51 -6.72
C GLY A 123 14.40 -13.05 -7.12
N LEU A 124 14.50 -13.47 -8.38
CA LEU A 124 15.75 -13.87 -9.00
C LEU A 124 15.97 -13.03 -10.25
N GLU A 125 17.22 -12.92 -10.67
CA GLU A 125 17.61 -12.24 -11.91
C GLU A 125 18.50 -13.16 -12.73
N PHE A 126 18.07 -13.45 -13.96
CA PHE A 126 18.82 -14.23 -14.92
C PHE A 126 19.13 -13.38 -16.14
N GLU A 127 20.37 -13.48 -16.63
CA GLU A 127 20.80 -12.76 -17.82
C GLU A 127 21.34 -13.72 -18.88
N ARG A 128 21.08 -13.39 -20.15
CA ARG A 128 21.73 -14.05 -21.28
C ARG A 128 21.97 -13.06 -22.42
N GLN A 129 23.03 -13.28 -23.18
CA GLN A 129 23.22 -12.60 -24.46
C GLN A 129 22.32 -13.24 -25.53
N THR A 130 21.68 -12.42 -26.35
CA THR A 130 20.84 -12.87 -27.46
C THR A 130 20.94 -11.94 -28.66
N THR A 131 20.58 -12.41 -29.84
CA THR A 131 20.48 -11.59 -31.06
C THR A 131 19.09 -11.75 -31.64
N LEU A 132 18.36 -10.66 -31.76
CA LEU A 132 17.00 -10.60 -32.28
C LEU A 132 16.97 -9.60 -33.44
N PHE A 133 16.43 -10.00 -34.58
CA PHE A 133 16.35 -9.16 -35.80
C PHE A 133 17.68 -8.52 -36.21
N GLY A 134 18.80 -9.24 -36.01
CA GLY A 134 20.14 -8.75 -36.35
C GLY A 134 20.75 -7.77 -35.34
N THR A 135 20.07 -7.48 -34.22
CA THR A 135 20.56 -6.62 -33.14
C THR A 135 20.86 -7.45 -31.89
N SER A 136 22.03 -7.22 -31.28
CA SER A 136 22.42 -7.90 -30.03
C SER A 136 21.81 -7.23 -28.80
N PHE A 137 21.32 -8.04 -27.87
CA PHE A 137 20.71 -7.64 -26.61
C PHE A 137 21.26 -8.46 -25.43
N ILE A 138 21.25 -7.86 -24.25
CA ILE A 138 21.19 -8.61 -22.99
C ILE A 138 19.72 -8.81 -22.68
N GLN A 139 19.29 -10.05 -22.61
CA GLN A 139 17.94 -10.39 -22.18
C GLN A 139 17.95 -10.75 -20.71
N THR A 140 17.16 -10.05 -19.90
CA THR A 140 16.90 -10.41 -18.50
C THR A 140 15.62 -11.24 -18.39
N LEU A 141 15.60 -12.12 -17.39
CA LEU A 141 14.40 -12.81 -16.91
C LEU A 141 14.35 -12.69 -15.39
N GLU A 142 13.34 -11.98 -14.90
CA GLU A 142 13.18 -11.55 -13.51
C GLU A 142 11.91 -12.19 -12.93
N PRO A 143 11.93 -13.46 -12.49
CA PRO A 143 10.81 -14.05 -11.78
C PRO A 143 10.74 -13.50 -10.34
N ARG A 144 9.53 -13.21 -9.87
CA ARG A 144 9.23 -12.69 -8.54
C ARG A 144 8.03 -13.40 -7.94
N VAL A 145 8.12 -13.69 -6.65
CA VAL A 145 7.07 -14.33 -5.86
C VAL A 145 6.84 -13.54 -4.57
N GLN A 146 5.59 -13.42 -4.15
CA GLN A 146 5.25 -12.87 -2.84
C GLN A 146 4.13 -13.70 -2.20
N TYR A 147 4.38 -14.16 -0.98
CA TYR A 147 3.32 -14.60 -0.09
C TYR A 147 2.92 -13.44 0.83
N LEU A 148 1.62 -13.17 0.94
CA LEU A 148 1.06 -12.13 1.79
C LEU A 148 -0.05 -12.72 2.66
N TYR A 149 0.12 -12.59 3.97
CA TYR A 149 -0.91 -12.85 4.96
C TYR A 149 -1.22 -11.56 5.70
N ALA A 150 -2.51 -11.21 5.81
CA ALA A 150 -3.00 -10.14 6.66
C ALA A 150 -4.24 -10.64 7.40
N SER A 151 -4.23 -10.49 8.73
CA SER A 151 -5.38 -10.88 9.56
C SER A 151 -6.59 -10.03 9.20
N TYR A 152 -7.76 -10.63 9.32
CA TYR A 152 -9.03 -9.94 9.13
C TYR A 152 -9.49 -9.35 10.44
N ASP A 153 -10.03 -8.15 10.35
CA ASP A 153 -10.83 -7.52 11.39
C ASP A 153 -12.07 -6.89 10.74
N ASP A 154 -13.13 -6.77 11.52
CA ASP A 154 -14.41 -6.28 11.01
C ASP A 154 -14.42 -4.75 10.91
N HIS A 155 -14.54 -4.24 9.68
CA HIS A 155 -14.58 -2.80 9.40
C HIS A 155 -16.01 -2.29 9.25
N SER A 156 -17.02 -3.10 9.57
CA SER A 156 -18.42 -2.68 9.53
C SER A 156 -18.66 -1.44 10.41
N GLY A 157 -19.35 -0.46 9.85
CA GLY A 157 -19.59 0.83 10.52
C GLY A 157 -18.42 1.81 10.52
N ILE A 158 -17.27 1.48 9.90
CA ILE A 158 -16.18 2.43 9.69
C ILE A 158 -16.46 3.27 8.43
N PRO A 159 -16.54 4.61 8.55
CA PRO A 159 -16.73 5.48 7.40
C PRO A 159 -15.55 5.37 6.42
N ASP A 160 -15.81 5.72 5.16
CA ASP A 160 -14.77 5.87 4.15
C ASP A 160 -14.48 7.37 3.96
N PHE A 161 -13.30 7.81 4.39
CA PHE A 161 -12.86 9.20 4.29
C PHE A 161 -11.93 9.41 3.09
N ASP A 162 -10.93 8.52 2.92
CA ASP A 162 -9.87 8.64 1.92
C ASP A 162 -9.46 7.30 1.27
N SER A 163 -10.21 6.24 1.48
CA SER A 163 -9.94 4.95 0.87
C SER A 163 -10.63 4.80 -0.48
N ALA A 164 -9.93 4.14 -1.39
CA ALA A 164 -10.45 3.74 -2.70
C ALA A 164 -9.75 2.46 -3.12
N GLU A 165 -10.39 1.66 -3.97
CA GLU A 165 -9.82 0.43 -4.46
C GLU A 165 -8.91 0.77 -5.63
N LEU A 166 -7.70 0.26 -5.58
CA LEU A 166 -6.70 0.55 -6.59
C LEU A 166 -7.01 -0.25 -7.87
N THR A 167 -6.93 0.41 -9.02
CA THR A 167 -7.12 -0.27 -10.31
C THR A 167 -6.01 -1.28 -10.57
N PHE A 168 -6.36 -2.56 -10.72
CA PHE A 168 -5.39 -3.64 -10.86
C PHE A 168 -4.33 -3.38 -11.95
N SER A 169 -3.07 -3.55 -11.60
CA SER A 169 -1.93 -3.47 -12.52
C SER A 169 -0.80 -4.41 -12.09
N TYR A 170 0.17 -4.68 -12.97
CA TYR A 170 1.28 -5.58 -12.65
C TYR A 170 2.02 -5.18 -11.35
N ARG A 171 2.15 -3.88 -11.09
CA ARG A 171 2.80 -3.37 -9.88
C ARG A 171 2.01 -3.68 -8.60
N GLN A 172 0.71 -3.91 -8.70
CA GLN A 172 -0.14 -4.19 -7.54
C GLN A 172 -0.08 -5.65 -7.08
N LEU A 173 0.41 -6.58 -7.91
CA LEU A 173 0.61 -7.97 -7.49
C LEU A 173 1.43 -8.07 -6.19
N PHE A 174 2.42 -7.20 -6.04
CA PHE A 174 3.37 -7.24 -4.93
C PHE A 174 3.11 -6.16 -3.88
N ARG A 175 1.92 -5.55 -3.87
CA ARG A 175 1.52 -4.65 -2.78
C ARG A 175 1.01 -5.44 -1.58
N ALA A 176 1.13 -4.82 -0.40
CA ALA A 176 0.62 -5.34 0.86
C ALA A 176 -0.81 -4.83 1.19
N THR A 177 -1.43 -4.11 0.26
CA THR A 177 -2.82 -3.64 0.34
C THR A 177 -3.36 -3.37 -1.06
N ARG A 178 -4.68 -3.51 -1.24
CA ARG A 178 -5.42 -3.15 -2.46
C ARG A 178 -6.12 -1.80 -2.38
N PHE A 179 -6.07 -1.14 -1.22
CA PHE A 179 -6.71 0.16 -0.99
C PHE A 179 -5.69 1.31 -1.04
N SER A 180 -6.15 2.49 -1.44
CA SER A 180 -5.55 3.76 -1.07
C SER A 180 -6.01 4.19 0.33
N GLY A 181 -5.40 5.25 0.85
CA GLY A 181 -5.76 5.78 2.16
C GLY A 181 -5.48 4.79 3.29
N TYR A 182 -6.11 5.03 4.43
CA TYR A 182 -5.94 4.21 5.63
C TYR A 182 -7.27 3.83 6.29
N ASP A 183 -8.41 3.91 5.60
CA ASP A 183 -9.70 3.52 6.19
C ASP A 183 -10.03 2.03 6.08
N ARG A 184 -9.25 1.29 5.28
CA ARG A 184 -9.44 -0.15 5.08
C ARG A 184 -8.12 -0.89 5.19
N LEU A 185 -7.98 -1.76 6.20
CA LEU A 185 -6.88 -2.70 6.30
C LEU A 185 -7.24 -3.97 5.52
N ALA A 186 -6.70 -4.11 4.31
CA ALA A 186 -7.00 -5.27 3.47
C ALA A 186 -6.58 -6.58 4.14
N ASP A 187 -7.53 -7.50 4.32
CA ASP A 187 -7.23 -8.87 4.73
C ASP A 187 -6.75 -9.68 3.52
N ALA A 188 -5.78 -10.57 3.76
CA ALA A 188 -5.13 -11.29 2.68
C ALA A 188 -4.65 -12.67 3.13
N ASN A 189 -4.78 -13.64 2.25
CA ASN A 189 -4.03 -14.89 2.30
C ASN A 189 -3.79 -15.31 0.85
N GLN A 190 -2.70 -14.82 0.27
CA GLN A 190 -2.51 -14.88 -1.18
C GLN A 190 -1.05 -15.12 -1.57
N LEU A 191 -0.88 -15.74 -2.74
CA LEU A 191 0.40 -15.93 -3.42
C LEU A 191 0.40 -15.19 -4.74
N SER A 192 1.29 -14.20 -4.88
CA SER A 192 1.51 -13.46 -6.10
C SER A 192 2.71 -14.02 -6.84
N LEU A 193 2.55 -14.28 -8.13
CA LEU A 193 3.59 -14.75 -9.03
C LEU A 193 3.69 -13.79 -10.21
N GLY A 194 4.91 -13.40 -10.55
CA GLY A 194 5.14 -12.56 -11.71
C GLY A 194 6.48 -12.88 -12.35
N VAL A 195 6.58 -12.60 -13.64
CA VAL A 195 7.85 -12.63 -14.36
C VAL A 195 7.92 -11.42 -15.28
N THR A 196 9.06 -10.78 -15.29
CA THR A 196 9.39 -9.70 -16.21
C THR A 196 10.56 -10.16 -17.10
N SER A 197 10.52 -9.84 -18.38
CA SER A 197 11.67 -9.98 -19.26
C SER A 197 11.95 -8.65 -19.95
N ARG A 198 13.23 -8.28 -20.01
CA ARG A 198 13.69 -7.04 -20.61
C ARG A 198 14.70 -7.33 -21.70
N LEU A 199 14.73 -6.48 -22.72
CA LEU A 199 15.80 -6.45 -23.72
C LEU A 199 16.58 -5.16 -23.55
N VAL A 200 17.84 -5.29 -23.15
CA VAL A 200 18.73 -4.17 -22.85
C VAL A 200 19.81 -4.10 -23.92
N ASP A 201 20.05 -2.91 -24.44
CA ASP A 201 21.13 -2.63 -25.37
C ASP A 201 22.48 -2.76 -24.64
N PRO A 202 23.38 -3.69 -25.05
CA PRO A 202 24.59 -4.00 -24.30
C PRO A 202 25.62 -2.86 -24.30
N LYS A 203 25.53 -1.90 -25.23
CA LYS A 203 26.47 -0.78 -25.32
C LYS A 203 26.02 0.41 -24.50
N SER A 204 24.73 0.70 -24.52
CA SER A 204 24.15 1.89 -23.87
C SER A 204 23.51 1.60 -22.52
N GLY A 205 23.20 0.34 -22.19
CA GLY A 205 22.42 -0.04 -21.01
C GLY A 205 20.94 0.35 -21.10
N ILE A 206 20.48 0.85 -22.25
CA ILE A 206 19.10 1.30 -22.43
C ILE A 206 18.19 0.08 -22.62
N GLU A 207 17.16 -0.03 -21.78
CA GLU A 207 16.04 -0.95 -21.99
C GLU A 207 15.24 -0.54 -23.24
N ARG A 208 15.13 -1.45 -24.21
CA ARG A 208 14.36 -1.25 -25.44
C ARG A 208 12.96 -1.83 -25.37
N VAL A 209 12.81 -2.93 -24.64
CA VAL A 209 11.55 -3.67 -24.51
C VAL A 209 11.44 -4.20 -23.09
N SER A 210 10.25 -4.13 -22.51
CA SER A 210 9.89 -4.85 -21.30
C SER A 210 8.50 -5.45 -21.42
N ALA A 211 8.39 -6.71 -21.05
CA ALA A 211 7.14 -7.45 -20.99
C ALA A 211 7.02 -8.09 -19.61
N SER A 212 5.84 -7.99 -19.02
CA SER A 212 5.56 -8.52 -17.68
C SER A 212 4.23 -9.26 -17.67
N ILE A 213 4.20 -10.42 -17.03
CA ILE A 213 2.98 -11.20 -16.81
C ILE A 213 2.98 -11.72 -15.38
N GLY A 214 1.82 -11.77 -14.75
CA GLY A 214 1.69 -12.31 -13.42
C GLY A 214 0.24 -12.57 -13.04
N GLN A 215 0.09 -13.25 -11.91
CA GLN A 215 -1.18 -13.63 -11.34
C GLN A 215 -1.12 -13.58 -9.81
N VAL A 216 -2.26 -13.32 -9.18
CA VAL A 216 -2.47 -13.49 -7.74
C VAL A 216 -3.38 -14.71 -7.53
N ILE A 217 -3.00 -15.59 -6.63
CA ILE A 217 -3.78 -16.76 -6.20
C ILE A 217 -4.23 -16.49 -4.76
N ASN A 218 -5.54 -16.31 -4.57
CA ASN A 218 -6.12 -16.12 -3.24
C ASN A 218 -6.44 -17.51 -2.64
N PHE A 219 -5.94 -17.77 -1.43
CA PHE A 219 -6.27 -18.97 -0.66
C PHE A 219 -7.51 -18.78 0.23
N ARG A 220 -7.93 -17.52 0.41
CA ARG A 220 -9.15 -17.12 1.11
C ARG A 220 -9.73 -15.90 0.42
N ASP A 221 -11.05 -15.83 0.38
CA ASP A 221 -11.78 -14.65 -0.07
C ASP A 221 -11.39 -13.42 0.76
N GLN A 222 -11.31 -12.28 0.08
CA GLN A 222 -11.04 -10.98 0.68
C GLN A 222 -12.35 -10.40 1.23
N ARG A 223 -12.38 -10.21 2.55
CA ARG A 223 -13.60 -9.85 3.29
C ARG A 223 -13.74 -8.36 3.51
N VAL A 224 -12.64 -7.63 3.76
CA VAL A 224 -12.67 -6.17 3.92
C VAL A 224 -12.93 -5.52 2.57
N ARG A 225 -13.96 -4.66 2.47
CA ARG A 225 -14.42 -4.00 1.24
C ARG A 225 -14.63 -2.49 1.49
N LEU A 226 -14.72 -1.70 0.42
CA LEU A 226 -15.10 -0.28 0.55
C LEU A 226 -16.57 -0.15 0.94
N SER A 227 -17.45 -0.81 0.17
CA SER A 227 -18.87 -0.91 0.41
C SER A 227 -19.24 -2.32 0.86
N GLU A 228 -20.05 -2.42 1.91
CA GLU A 228 -20.57 -3.70 2.42
C GLU A 228 -21.45 -4.45 1.39
N ARG A 229 -21.93 -3.73 0.36
CA ARG A 229 -22.77 -4.29 -0.71
C ARG A 229 -21.96 -4.90 -1.85
N ASP A 230 -20.66 -4.63 -1.92
CA ASP A 230 -19.81 -5.18 -2.97
C ASP A 230 -19.60 -6.68 -2.71
N ALA A 231 -19.45 -7.50 -3.75
CA ALA A 231 -19.22 -8.94 -3.58
C ALA A 231 -17.82 -9.24 -3.04
N ALA A 232 -17.63 -10.45 -2.47
CA ALA A 232 -16.30 -10.93 -2.10
C ALA A 232 -15.44 -11.11 -3.35
N LEU A 233 -14.14 -10.82 -3.22
CA LEU A 233 -13.13 -11.12 -4.24
C LEU A 233 -12.28 -12.32 -3.84
#